data_AF-A0A166TCH9-F1
#
_entry.id   AF-A0A166TCH9-F1
#
_cell.length_a   1.000
_cell.length_b   1.000
_cell.length_c   1.000
_cell.angle_alpha   90.00
_cell.angle_beta   90.00
_cell.angle_gamma   90.00
#
_symmetry.space_group_name_H-M   'P 1'
#
loop_
_entity.id
_entity.type
_entity.pdbx_description
1 polymer ?
#
loop_
_entity_poly.entity_id
_entity_poly.type
_entity_poly.pdbx_seq_one_letter_code
_entity_poly.pdbx_strand_id
1 'polypeptide(L)'
;MSCRPLINYPCTLCCRPTSMWCSRCQKSWYCSPEHLQSDWPRHRRECTPAQINNTIAMPPPAEPEVIQVSAILFSPEEERPRIITIDCMPSVATKDGPAPMPLLESFFPEGRPEAIVLTQGLSGEPLRFPLHVWYSPSSLARGKPVNRSIYHITSGAARKPWCGTVIALKFSGSRRQAYSDAGSNDLPALSAYFLAYK
;
A
#
# COMPACT_ATOMS: atom_id res chain seq x y z
N MET A 1 33.46 10.10 -2.22
CA MET A 1 33.83 11.52 -2.44
C MET A 1 32.93 12.06 -3.54
N SER A 2 31.86 12.79 -3.18
CA SER A 2 30.93 13.33 -4.19
C SER A 2 31.33 14.74 -4.57
N CYS A 3 31.87 14.91 -5.78
CA CYS A 3 32.05 16.21 -6.42
C CYS A 3 30.68 16.77 -6.78
N ARG A 4 30.17 17.72 -5.97
CA ARG A 4 29.09 18.61 -6.41
C ARG A 4 29.68 19.60 -7.43
N PRO A 5 29.06 19.80 -8.60
CA PRO A 5 29.50 20.85 -9.51
C PRO A 5 29.35 22.21 -8.82
N LEU A 6 30.46 22.95 -8.66
CA LEU A 6 30.43 24.32 -8.16
C LEU A 6 29.83 25.23 -9.24
N ILE A 7 28.53 25.49 -9.16
CA ILE A 7 27.92 26.59 -9.91
C ILE A 7 28.43 27.88 -9.27
N ASN A 8 29.39 28.53 -9.94
CA ASN A 8 29.98 29.78 -9.49
C ASN A 8 29.29 30.95 -10.19
N TYR A 9 28.79 31.92 -9.41
CA TYR A 9 28.19 33.15 -9.92
C TYR A 9 29.13 34.35 -9.71
N PRO A 10 29.10 35.38 -10.56
CA PRO A 10 29.95 36.56 -10.39
C PRO A 10 29.45 37.46 -9.25
N CYS A 11 30.38 37.98 -8.44
CA CYS A 11 30.07 38.99 -7.44
C CYS A 11 29.61 40.30 -8.08
N THR A 12 28.53 40.91 -7.57
CA THR A 12 27.96 42.16 -8.08
C THR A 12 28.92 43.36 -8.07
N LEU A 13 29.93 43.38 -7.19
CA LEU A 13 30.86 44.51 -7.06
C LEU A 13 32.22 44.30 -7.75
N CYS A 14 32.78 43.10 -7.66
CA CYS A 14 34.15 42.84 -8.14
C CYS A 14 34.23 41.76 -9.23
N CYS A 15 33.09 41.19 -9.64
CA CYS A 15 32.95 40.15 -10.65
C CYS A 15 33.73 38.84 -10.38
N ARG A 16 34.32 38.67 -9.18
CA ARG A 16 34.98 37.42 -8.80
C ARG A 16 33.95 36.30 -8.62
N PRO A 17 34.30 35.04 -8.99
CA PRO A 17 33.41 33.90 -8.79
C PRO A 17 33.15 33.70 -7.29
N THR A 18 31.89 33.49 -6.95
CA THR A 18 31.44 33.26 -5.58
C THR A 18 30.29 32.26 -5.56
N SER A 19 30.20 31.54 -4.45
CA SER A 19 29.05 30.71 -4.09
C SER A 19 28.25 31.32 -2.94
N MET A 20 28.53 32.57 -2.54
CA MET A 20 27.81 33.27 -1.48
C MET A 20 26.76 34.20 -2.11
N TRP A 21 25.53 34.10 -1.60
CA TRP A 21 24.38 34.88 -2.05
C TRP A 21 23.71 35.61 -0.88
N CYS A 22 22.91 36.62 -1.19
CA CYS A 22 22.05 37.27 -0.20
C CYS A 22 21.01 36.27 0.33
N SER A 23 21.06 35.96 1.63
CA SER A 23 20.17 34.97 2.27
C SER A 23 18.67 35.32 2.15
N ARG A 24 18.35 36.61 2.01
CA ARG A 24 16.97 37.09 1.89
C ARG A 24 16.38 36.86 0.51
N CYS A 25 17.06 37.29 -0.54
CA CYS A 25 16.51 37.24 -1.91
C CYS A 25 17.01 36.06 -2.74
N GLN A 26 18.17 35.51 -2.41
CA GLN A 26 18.89 34.48 -3.18
C GLN A 26 19.14 34.83 -4.66
N LYS A 27 18.97 36.11 -5.04
CA LYS A 27 19.07 36.62 -6.41
C LYS A 27 20.32 37.48 -6.65
N SER A 28 21.11 37.75 -5.61
CA SER A 28 22.32 38.57 -5.71
C SER A 28 23.49 37.87 -5.04
N TRP A 29 24.66 37.96 -5.65
CA TRP A 29 25.86 37.19 -5.32
C TRP A 29 27.01 38.10 -4.90
N TYR A 30 27.69 37.74 -3.80
CA TYR A 30 28.78 38.54 -3.22
C TYR A 30 29.93 37.63 -2.83
N CYS A 31 31.17 38.02 -3.07
CA CYS A 31 32.32 37.23 -2.63
C CYS A 31 32.61 37.37 -1.13
N SER A 32 32.00 38.36 -0.46
CA SER A 32 32.16 38.59 0.97
C SER A 32 31.02 39.42 1.57
N PRO A 33 30.81 39.39 2.91
CA PRO A 33 29.83 40.22 3.60
C PRO A 33 30.05 41.73 3.41
N GLU A 34 31.30 42.17 3.30
CA GLU A 34 31.66 43.58 3.09
C GLU A 34 31.09 44.08 1.77
N HIS A 35 31.15 43.25 0.71
CA HIS A 35 30.56 43.58 -0.59
C HIS A 35 29.03 43.63 -0.55
N LEU A 36 28.39 42.76 0.22
CA LEU A 36 26.94 42.83 0.45
C LEU A 36 26.57 44.13 1.19
N GLN A 37 27.31 44.49 2.23
CA GLN A 37 27.04 45.68 3.04
C GLN A 37 27.28 46.98 2.26
N SER A 38 28.31 47.01 1.41
CA SER A 38 28.60 48.14 0.52
C SER A 38 27.50 48.33 -0.53
N ASP A 39 26.98 47.27 -1.13
CA ASP A 39 25.87 47.32 -2.10
C ASP A 39 24.49 47.46 -1.42
N TRP A 40 24.39 47.27 -0.10
CA TRP A 40 23.12 47.25 0.64
C TRP A 40 22.20 48.46 0.40
N PRO A 41 22.67 49.72 0.36
CA PRO A 41 21.79 50.87 0.11
C PRO A 41 21.07 50.82 -1.24
N ARG A 42 21.70 50.20 -2.25
CA ARG A 42 21.08 49.91 -3.56
C ARG A 42 20.27 48.62 -3.47
N HIS A 43 20.91 47.51 -3.09
CA HIS A 43 20.31 46.18 -3.08
C HIS A 43 19.00 46.13 -2.29
N ARG A 44 18.92 46.79 -1.12
CA ARG A 44 17.70 46.77 -0.29
C ARG A 44 16.45 47.30 -0.98
N ARG A 45 16.60 48.16 -2.01
CA ARG A 45 15.47 48.71 -2.79
C ARG A 45 14.85 47.66 -3.72
N GLU A 46 15.64 46.66 -4.11
CA GLU A 46 15.27 45.60 -5.07
C GLU A 46 15.26 44.20 -4.41
N CYS A 47 15.73 44.10 -3.16
CA CYS A 47 15.83 42.87 -2.38
C CYS A 47 14.43 42.39 -1.94
N THR A 48 13.75 41.76 -2.88
CA THR A 48 12.55 40.99 -2.63
C THR A 48 12.95 39.66 -1.97
N PRO A 49 12.30 39.26 -0.86
CA PRO A 49 12.49 37.91 -0.33
C PRO A 49 12.36 36.90 -1.46
N ALA A 50 13.25 35.92 -1.51
CA ALA A 50 13.03 34.78 -2.38
C ALA A 50 11.63 34.30 -2.05
N GLN A 51 10.75 34.21 -3.06
CA GLN A 51 9.63 33.29 -2.92
C GLN A 51 10.28 31.93 -2.75
N ILE A 52 10.54 31.58 -1.49
CA ILE A 52 10.29 30.23 -1.06
C ILE A 52 8.86 30.05 -1.54
N ASN A 53 8.68 29.28 -2.59
CA ASN A 53 7.39 28.71 -2.90
C ASN A 53 7.07 27.76 -1.74
N ASN A 54 6.83 28.34 -0.57
CA ASN A 54 5.90 27.90 0.44
C ASN A 54 4.49 28.24 -0.06
N THR A 55 4.22 28.04 -1.36
CA THR A 55 3.16 27.11 -1.67
C THR A 55 3.48 25.87 -0.85
N ILE A 56 2.94 25.82 0.36
CA ILE A 56 2.31 24.60 0.83
C ILE A 56 1.37 24.28 -0.34
N ALA A 57 1.89 23.55 -1.34
CA ALA A 57 1.04 22.65 -2.08
C ALA A 57 0.38 21.91 -0.94
N MET A 58 -0.89 22.21 -0.69
CA MET A 58 -1.73 21.33 0.08
C MET A 58 -1.34 19.96 -0.46
N PRO A 59 -0.71 19.07 0.33
CA PRO A 59 -0.34 17.77 -0.19
C PRO A 59 -1.62 17.28 -0.87
N PRO A 60 -1.55 16.77 -2.12
CA PRO A 60 -2.73 16.17 -2.76
C PRO A 60 -3.40 15.35 -1.66
N PRO A 61 -4.69 15.61 -1.35
CA PRO A 61 -5.32 15.24 -0.09
C PRO A 61 -4.85 13.84 0.25
N ALA A 62 -4.00 13.73 1.29
CA ALA A 62 -3.06 12.61 1.46
C ALA A 62 -3.75 11.34 0.99
N GLU A 63 -3.39 10.88 -0.22
CA GLU A 63 -4.04 9.71 -0.79
C GLU A 63 -3.87 8.64 0.27
N PRO A 64 -4.97 8.02 0.75
CA PRO A 64 -4.87 7.06 1.82
C PRO A 64 -3.80 6.05 1.39
N GLU A 65 -2.77 5.90 2.22
CA GLU A 65 -1.58 5.10 1.90
C GLU A 65 -2.02 3.63 1.80
N VAL A 66 -2.57 3.24 0.66
CA VAL A 66 -3.12 1.92 0.42
C VAL A 66 -1.98 0.95 0.18
N ILE A 67 -2.00 -0.14 0.92
CA ILE A 67 -1.04 -1.22 0.78
C ILE A 67 -1.62 -2.22 -0.22
N GLN A 68 -0.90 -2.51 -1.28
CA GLN A 68 -1.32 -3.51 -2.25
C GLN A 68 -0.74 -4.88 -1.88
N VAL A 69 -1.57 -5.91 -1.87
CA VAL A 69 -1.16 -7.29 -1.65
C VAL A 69 -1.82 -8.23 -2.64
N SER A 70 -1.11 -9.31 -2.97
CA SER A 70 -1.65 -10.39 -3.79
C SER A 70 -2.59 -11.27 -2.97
N ALA A 71 -3.79 -11.52 -3.48
CA ALA A 71 -4.79 -12.42 -2.91
C ALA A 71 -5.19 -13.50 -3.92
N ILE A 72 -5.72 -14.61 -3.42
CA ILE A 72 -6.26 -15.70 -4.26
C ILE A 72 -7.77 -15.53 -4.38
N LEU A 73 -8.25 -15.31 -5.60
CA LEU A 73 -9.67 -15.25 -5.94
C LEU A 73 -10.15 -16.63 -6.40
N PHE A 74 -11.20 -17.11 -5.74
CA PHE A 74 -12.03 -18.21 -6.21
C PHE A 74 -13.32 -17.62 -6.77
N SER A 75 -13.39 -17.45 -8.08
CA SER A 75 -14.60 -17.01 -8.77
C SER A 75 -15.52 -18.21 -9.03
N PRO A 76 -16.85 -18.08 -8.85
CA PRO A 76 -17.77 -19.15 -9.21
C PRO A 76 -17.86 -19.41 -10.71
N GLU A 77 -17.46 -18.45 -11.55
CA GLU A 77 -17.52 -18.56 -13.00
C GLU A 77 -16.27 -19.24 -13.60
N GLU A 78 -15.21 -19.41 -12.82
CA GLU A 78 -13.92 -19.89 -13.29
C GLU A 78 -13.54 -21.23 -12.66
N GLU A 79 -12.86 -22.09 -13.41
CA GLU A 79 -12.43 -23.41 -12.92
C GLU A 79 -11.14 -23.34 -12.09
N ARG A 80 -10.30 -22.33 -12.31
CA ARG A 80 -9.00 -22.18 -11.66
C ARG A 80 -8.96 -20.91 -10.82
N PRO A 81 -8.34 -20.96 -9.64
CA PRO A 81 -8.16 -19.76 -8.83
C PRO A 81 -7.21 -18.79 -9.52
N ARG A 82 -7.43 -17.48 -9.31
CA ARG A 82 -6.61 -16.41 -9.87
C ARG A 82 -5.88 -15.66 -8.78
N ILE A 83 -4.69 -15.16 -9.08
CA ILE A 83 -4.03 -14.17 -8.24
C ILE A 83 -4.52 -12.78 -8.67
N ILE A 84 -5.00 -12.01 -7.71
CA ILE A 84 -5.49 -10.64 -7.90
C ILE A 84 -4.79 -9.71 -6.92
N THR A 85 -4.74 -8.42 -7.24
CA THR A 85 -4.24 -7.39 -6.33
C THR A 85 -5.40 -6.83 -5.52
N ILE A 86 -5.25 -6.77 -4.20
CA ILE A 86 -6.20 -6.16 -3.27
C ILE A 86 -5.53 -4.97 -2.59
N ASP A 87 -6.23 -3.84 -2.61
CA ASP A 87 -5.85 -2.66 -1.85
C ASP A 87 -6.29 -2.82 -0.39
N CYS A 88 -5.42 -2.47 0.54
CA CYS A 88 -5.66 -2.55 1.97
C CYS A 88 -5.48 -1.17 2.60
N MET A 89 -6.48 -0.75 3.36
CA MET A 89 -6.44 0.47 4.15
C MET A 89 -5.64 0.23 5.43
N PRO A 90 -4.62 1.05 5.73
CA PRO A 90 -3.85 0.92 6.96
C PRO A 90 -4.76 1.15 8.18
N SER A 91 -4.66 0.26 9.15
CA SER A 91 -5.35 0.44 10.43
C SER A 91 -4.61 1.50 11.25
N VAL A 92 -5.30 2.59 11.60
CA VAL A 92 -4.71 3.73 12.35
C VAL A 92 -4.33 3.34 13.80
N ALA A 93 -4.65 2.12 14.24
CA ALA A 93 -4.54 1.70 15.62
C ALA A 93 -3.19 1.04 15.95
N THR A 94 -2.15 1.82 16.30
CA THR A 94 -0.92 1.36 17.00
C THR A 94 -0.07 0.25 16.33
N LYS A 95 1.21 0.12 16.71
CA LYS A 95 2.11 -0.93 16.19
C LYS A 95 1.65 -2.37 16.48
N ASP A 96 0.65 -2.55 17.35
CA ASP A 96 0.05 -3.83 17.71
C ASP A 96 -1.41 -3.98 17.28
N GLY A 97 -1.89 -3.12 16.38
CA GLY A 97 -3.27 -3.14 15.89
C GLY A 97 -3.67 -4.34 15.05
N PRO A 98 -4.98 -4.46 14.75
CA PRO A 98 -5.46 -5.44 13.79
C PRO A 98 -4.82 -5.20 12.41
N ALA A 99 -4.72 -6.25 11.60
CA ALA A 99 -4.24 -6.15 10.22
C ALA A 99 -4.96 -5.05 9.43
N PRO A 100 -4.31 -4.51 8.38
CA PRO A 100 -4.96 -3.61 7.42
C PRO A 100 -6.32 -4.14 6.95
N MET A 101 -7.26 -3.23 6.69
CA MET A 101 -8.60 -3.60 6.24
C MET A 101 -8.60 -3.75 4.71
N PRO A 102 -8.86 -4.94 4.15
CA PRO A 102 -8.90 -5.13 2.71
C PRO A 102 -10.15 -4.50 2.09
N LEU A 103 -9.99 -3.81 0.97
CA LEU A 103 -11.07 -3.24 0.17
C LEU A 103 -11.62 -4.32 -0.78
N LEU A 104 -12.78 -4.88 -0.42
CA LEU A 104 -13.38 -6.05 -1.09
C LEU A 104 -14.74 -5.76 -1.72
N GLU A 105 -15.21 -4.51 -1.66
CA GLU A 105 -16.56 -4.11 -2.08
C GLU A 105 -16.86 -4.49 -3.53
N SER A 106 -15.88 -4.35 -4.43
CA SER A 106 -16.00 -4.70 -5.84
C SER A 106 -16.21 -6.19 -6.09
N PHE A 107 -15.79 -7.05 -5.16
CA PHE A 107 -15.93 -8.51 -5.25
C PHE A 107 -17.18 -9.04 -4.55
N PHE A 108 -17.77 -8.24 -3.65
CA PHE A 108 -18.97 -8.56 -2.88
C PHE A 108 -20.04 -7.46 -3.01
N PRO A 109 -20.59 -7.23 -4.23
CA PRO A 109 -21.56 -6.14 -4.45
C PRO A 109 -22.89 -6.30 -3.70
N GLU A 110 -23.17 -7.51 -3.22
CA GLU A 110 -24.48 -7.90 -2.69
C GLU A 110 -24.61 -7.84 -1.17
N GLY A 111 -23.54 -7.51 -0.46
CA GLY A 111 -23.55 -7.41 0.99
C GLY A 111 -22.15 -7.43 1.59
N ARG A 112 -22.09 -7.28 2.92
CA ARG A 112 -20.82 -7.33 3.66
C ARG A 112 -20.30 -8.77 3.69
N PRO A 113 -19.03 -9.01 3.29
CA PRO A 113 -18.43 -10.32 3.44
C PRO A 113 -18.13 -10.60 4.92
N GLU A 114 -18.15 -11.89 5.27
CA GLU A 114 -17.61 -12.41 6.52
C GLU A 114 -16.22 -12.99 6.29
N ALA A 115 -15.47 -13.18 7.36
CA ALA A 115 -14.10 -13.66 7.28
C ALA A 115 -13.81 -14.80 8.27
N ILE A 116 -13.00 -15.76 7.84
CA ILE A 116 -12.50 -16.86 8.66
C ILE A 116 -10.98 -16.84 8.59
N VAL A 117 -10.34 -17.03 9.75
CA VAL A 117 -8.87 -17.13 9.84
C VAL A 117 -8.47 -18.58 9.97
N LEU A 118 -7.80 -19.10 8.95
CA LEU A 118 -7.21 -20.42 8.93
C LEU A 118 -5.84 -20.34 9.59
N THR A 119 -5.71 -20.97 10.75
CA THR A 119 -4.46 -21.05 11.51
C THR A 119 -3.79 -22.42 11.43
N GLN A 120 -4.45 -23.41 10.82
CA GLN A 120 -4.00 -24.81 10.75
C GLN A 120 -3.92 -25.28 9.31
N GLY A 121 -2.92 -26.12 9.01
CA GLY A 121 -2.72 -26.76 7.71
C GLY A 121 -3.38 -28.14 7.58
N LEU A 122 -2.98 -28.88 6.54
CA LEU A 122 -3.50 -30.20 6.16
C LEU A 122 -3.49 -31.25 7.29
N SER A 123 -2.51 -31.19 8.18
CA SER A 123 -2.31 -32.15 9.29
C SER A 123 -2.69 -31.59 10.66
N GLY A 124 -3.34 -30.43 10.73
CA GLY A 124 -3.64 -29.74 11.99
C GLY A 124 -2.46 -28.92 12.55
N GLU A 125 -1.29 -29.00 11.92
CA GLU A 125 -0.12 -28.20 12.28
C GLU A 125 -0.38 -26.70 12.10
N PRO A 126 0.15 -25.83 12.98
CA PRO A 126 -0.04 -24.40 12.88
C PRO A 126 0.62 -23.84 11.62
N LEU A 127 -0.14 -23.04 10.86
CA LEU A 127 0.39 -22.32 9.71
C LEU A 127 1.36 -21.22 10.18
N ARG A 128 2.56 -21.21 9.62
CA ARG A 128 3.53 -20.12 9.80
C ARG A 128 2.94 -18.77 9.39
N PHE A 129 2.14 -18.79 8.34
CA PHE A 129 1.45 -17.65 7.76
C PHE A 129 -0.04 -18.00 7.67
N PRO A 130 -0.86 -17.62 8.67
CA PRO A 130 -2.29 -17.88 8.64
C PRO A 130 -2.96 -17.26 7.40
N LEU A 131 -4.07 -17.85 6.95
CA LEU A 131 -4.83 -17.35 5.79
C LEU A 131 -6.14 -16.71 6.25
N HIS A 132 -6.51 -15.60 5.63
CA HIS A 132 -7.73 -14.85 5.89
C HIS A 132 -8.70 -15.02 4.73
N VAL A 133 -9.72 -15.86 4.91
CA VAL A 133 -10.67 -16.24 3.88
C VAL A 133 -11.95 -15.42 4.04
N TRP A 134 -12.26 -14.62 3.02
CA TRP A 134 -13.45 -13.78 2.92
C TRP A 134 -14.48 -14.42 2.01
N TYR A 135 -15.74 -14.42 2.44
CA TYR A 135 -16.86 -15.02 1.72
C TYR A 135 -18.16 -14.26 2.01
N SER A 136 -19.19 -14.46 1.18
CA SER A 136 -20.53 -13.96 1.50
C SER A 136 -21.34 -15.02 2.26
N PRO A 137 -21.79 -14.76 3.50
CA PRO A 137 -22.55 -15.73 4.30
C PRO A 137 -23.94 -16.01 3.72
N SER A 138 -24.48 -15.06 2.95
CA SER A 138 -25.81 -15.16 2.34
C SER A 138 -25.82 -15.85 0.98
N SER A 139 -24.65 -16.20 0.41
CA SER A 139 -24.54 -16.79 -0.92
C SER A 139 -25.43 -18.02 -1.12
N LEU A 140 -25.42 -18.95 -0.17
CA LEU A 140 -26.21 -20.17 -0.24
C LEU A 140 -27.72 -19.87 -0.16
N ALA A 141 -28.12 -19.04 0.81
CA ALA A 141 -29.53 -18.66 1.00
C ALA A 141 -30.10 -17.88 -0.20
N ARG A 142 -29.25 -17.15 -0.94
CA ARG A 142 -29.61 -16.41 -2.15
C ARG A 142 -29.50 -17.25 -3.43
N GLY A 143 -29.21 -18.55 -3.33
CA GLY A 143 -29.12 -19.44 -4.50
C GLY A 143 -27.96 -19.12 -5.43
N LYS A 144 -26.85 -18.55 -4.91
CA LYS A 144 -25.65 -18.32 -5.73
C LYS A 144 -25.05 -19.63 -6.24
N PRO A 145 -24.44 -19.62 -7.43
CA PRO A 145 -23.83 -20.82 -8.00
C PRO A 145 -22.74 -21.38 -7.08
N VAL A 146 -22.58 -22.70 -7.13
CA VAL A 146 -21.44 -23.39 -6.51
C VAL A 146 -20.15 -22.85 -7.14
N ASN A 147 -19.18 -22.55 -6.28
CA ASN A 147 -17.91 -22.00 -6.69
C ASN A 147 -17.12 -23.06 -7.46
N ARG A 148 -17.07 -22.93 -8.79
CA ARG A 148 -16.40 -23.90 -9.68
C ARG A 148 -14.92 -24.05 -9.36
N SER A 149 -14.26 -22.96 -8.98
CA SER A 149 -12.84 -22.98 -8.63
C SER A 149 -12.58 -23.86 -7.39
N ILE A 150 -13.39 -23.67 -6.34
CA ILE A 150 -13.32 -24.50 -5.12
C ILE A 150 -13.71 -25.95 -5.44
N TYR A 151 -14.77 -26.16 -6.22
CA TYR A 151 -15.20 -27.49 -6.64
C TYR A 151 -14.07 -28.22 -7.37
N HIS A 152 -13.35 -27.54 -8.28
CA HIS A 152 -12.24 -28.13 -9.03
C HIS A 152 -11.05 -28.48 -8.12
N ILE A 153 -10.59 -27.57 -7.25
CA ILE A 153 -9.42 -27.84 -6.38
C ILE A 153 -9.69 -28.86 -5.26
N THR A 154 -10.96 -29.15 -5.00
CA THR A 154 -11.41 -30.21 -4.07
C THR A 154 -11.88 -31.46 -4.80
N SER A 155 -11.85 -31.47 -6.14
CA SER A 155 -12.39 -32.54 -6.99
C SER A 155 -13.83 -32.94 -6.60
N GLY A 156 -14.64 -31.97 -6.18
CA GLY A 156 -16.02 -32.16 -5.73
C GLY A 156 -16.17 -32.89 -4.39
N ALA A 157 -15.08 -33.16 -3.67
CA ALA A 157 -15.11 -33.89 -2.39
C ALA A 157 -15.38 -32.98 -1.17
N ALA A 158 -15.57 -31.67 -1.36
CA ALA A 158 -15.98 -30.77 -0.29
C ALA A 158 -17.35 -31.18 0.27
N ARG A 159 -17.43 -31.37 1.59
CA ARG A 159 -18.66 -31.86 2.27
C ARG A 159 -19.84 -30.92 2.11
N LYS A 160 -19.56 -29.62 2.03
CA LYS A 160 -20.55 -28.56 1.87
C LYS A 160 -20.22 -27.77 0.59
N PRO A 161 -21.23 -27.46 -0.25
CA PRO A 161 -21.01 -26.59 -1.40
C PRO A 161 -20.64 -25.19 -0.93
N TRP A 162 -19.50 -24.70 -1.38
CA TRP A 162 -19.14 -23.29 -1.27
C TRP A 162 -19.80 -22.53 -2.41
N CYS A 163 -20.67 -21.58 -2.09
CA CYS A 163 -21.40 -20.80 -3.09
C CYS A 163 -20.89 -19.35 -3.16
N GLY A 164 -20.85 -18.80 -4.37
CA GLY A 164 -20.42 -17.42 -4.62
C GLY A 164 -18.91 -17.20 -4.50
N THR A 165 -18.49 -15.94 -4.55
CA THR A 165 -17.09 -15.51 -4.51
C THR A 165 -16.43 -15.82 -3.17
N VAL A 166 -15.17 -16.27 -3.22
CA VAL A 166 -14.31 -16.43 -2.04
C VAL A 166 -12.95 -15.82 -2.34
N ILE A 167 -12.38 -15.06 -1.40
CA ILE A 167 -11.06 -14.44 -1.53
C ILE A 167 -10.21 -14.86 -0.35
N ALA A 168 -8.97 -15.29 -0.59
CA ALA A 168 -8.01 -15.63 0.45
C ALA A 168 -6.83 -14.65 0.43
N LEU A 169 -6.59 -13.98 1.56
CA LEU A 169 -5.38 -13.20 1.83
C LEU A 169 -4.45 -13.99 2.75
N LYS A 170 -3.17 -13.64 2.74
CA LYS A 170 -2.14 -14.29 3.58
C LYS A 170 -1.58 -13.30 4.57
N PHE A 171 -1.60 -13.64 5.85
CA PHE A 171 -0.93 -12.83 6.87
C PHE A 171 0.59 -12.97 6.77
N SER A 172 1.31 -11.90 7.04
CA SER A 172 2.79 -11.88 7.06
C SER A 172 3.41 -12.66 8.21
N GLY A 173 2.60 -13.13 9.17
CA GLY A 173 3.01 -13.99 10.27
C GLY A 173 1.88 -14.33 11.22
N SER A 174 2.18 -15.16 12.22
CA SER A 174 1.21 -15.65 13.23
C SER A 174 0.53 -14.55 14.04
N ARG A 175 1.18 -13.37 14.18
CA ARG A 175 0.60 -12.20 14.86
C ARG A 175 -0.51 -11.51 14.06
N ARG A 176 -0.64 -11.78 12.75
CA ARG A 176 -1.74 -11.28 11.91
C ARG A 176 -1.85 -9.74 11.92
N GLN A 177 -0.71 -9.06 11.94
CA GLN A 177 -0.60 -7.59 11.98
C GLN A 177 -0.47 -6.96 10.59
N ALA A 178 -0.12 -7.75 9.58
CA ALA A 178 -0.02 -7.31 8.18
C ALA A 178 -0.32 -8.46 7.23
N TYR A 179 -0.56 -8.14 5.97
CA TYR A 179 -0.64 -9.11 4.89
C TYR A 179 0.69 -9.21 4.13
N SER A 180 0.85 -10.32 3.43
CA SER A 180 1.91 -10.60 2.46
C SER A 180 1.26 -11.23 1.23
N ASP A 181 2.00 -11.34 0.13
CA ASP A 181 1.48 -11.93 -1.09
C ASP A 181 1.06 -13.40 -0.90
N ALA A 182 -0.21 -13.68 -1.19
CA ALA A 182 -0.73 -15.04 -1.32
C ALA A 182 -0.47 -15.57 -2.73
N GLY A 183 -0.23 -16.88 -2.85
CA GLY A 183 0.09 -17.52 -4.12
C GLY A 183 -0.33 -18.99 -4.19
N SER A 184 0.03 -19.67 -5.27
CA SER A 184 -0.30 -21.08 -5.51
C SER A 184 0.17 -22.03 -4.39
N ASN A 185 1.23 -21.67 -3.68
CA ASN A 185 1.75 -22.43 -2.53
C ASN A 185 0.78 -22.49 -1.34
N ASP A 186 -0.20 -21.58 -1.27
CA ASP A 186 -1.19 -21.53 -0.19
C ASP A 186 -2.44 -22.38 -0.53
N LEU A 187 -2.59 -22.84 -1.78
CA LEU A 187 -3.72 -23.66 -2.24
C LEU A 187 -3.89 -24.99 -1.50
N PRO A 188 -2.84 -25.76 -1.14
CA PRO A 188 -3.01 -27.01 -0.42
C PRO A 188 -3.70 -26.82 0.94
N ALA A 189 -3.36 -25.76 1.67
CA ALA A 189 -3.99 -25.43 2.95
C ALA A 189 -5.46 -25.02 2.77
N LEU A 190 -5.76 -24.23 1.73
CA LEU A 190 -7.13 -23.83 1.39
C LEU A 190 -7.99 -25.03 0.97
N SER A 191 -7.46 -25.91 0.12
CA SER A 191 -8.14 -27.14 -0.30
C SER A 191 -8.46 -28.03 0.90
N ALA A 192 -7.49 -28.24 1.79
CA ALA A 192 -7.70 -28.99 3.04
C ALA A 192 -8.85 -28.42 3.88
N TYR A 193 -8.85 -27.10 4.03
CA TYR A 193 -9.88 -26.41 4.78
C TYR A 193 -11.26 -26.60 4.13
N PHE A 194 -11.39 -26.41 2.82
CA PHE A 194 -12.66 -26.59 2.11
C PHE A 194 -13.18 -28.04 2.19
N LEU A 195 -12.29 -29.04 2.22
CA LEU A 195 -12.64 -30.45 2.43
C LEU A 195 -13.12 -30.75 3.85
N ALA A 196 -12.52 -30.11 4.86
CA ALA A 196 -12.82 -30.33 6.27
C ALA A 196 -13.99 -29.50 6.81
N TYR A 197 -14.31 -28.37 6.16
CA TYR A 197 -15.36 -27.45 6.59
C TYR A 197 -16.73 -28.11 6.62
N LYS A 198 -17.48 -27.88 7.70
CA LYS A 198 -18.80 -28.46 7.97
C LYS A 198 -19.88 -27.40 7.92
#